data_AF-A0A7X3I0M7-F1
#
_entry.id   AF-A0A7X3I0M7-F1
#
_cell.length_a   1.000
_cell.length_b   1.000
_cell.length_c   1.000
_cell.angle_alpha   90.00
_cell.angle_beta   90.00
_cell.angle_gamma   90.00
#
_symmetry.space_group_name_H-M   'P 1'
#
loop_
_entity.id
_entity.type
_entity.pdbx_description
1 polymer ?
#
loop_
_entity_poly.entity_id
_entity_poly.type
_entity_poly.pdbx_seq_one_letter_code
_entity_poly.pdbx_strand_id
1 'polypeptide(L)'
;MLCLELLQRIQKHRGLGGQSGAPARQQCQALAAEIDALWRDAPAEPALDGLRRHWLPLRQQADDFDGHCQLIEQLLEHIQLLELQLVGLHAEPTGIARDCRELEELARLRGLAVRGAGAARCPLPLQVQLRYLSLRLQPRAARQSSLARALDSLQRQLIDPPRVLIAPAECFSLLTPLIDEQLGQLRQRLN
;
A
#
# COMPACT_ATOMS: atom_id res chain seq x y z
N MET A 1 8.78 14.95 1.47
CA MET A 1 8.80 14.02 2.63
C MET A 1 7.40 13.68 3.15
N LEU A 2 6.57 14.65 3.55
CA LEU A 2 5.24 14.40 4.13
C LEU A 2 4.35 13.43 3.32
N CYS A 3 4.18 13.65 2.02
CA CYS A 3 3.32 12.81 1.17
C CYS A 3 3.77 11.33 1.14
N LEU A 4 5.08 11.07 1.21
CA LEU A 4 5.61 9.72 1.26
C LEU A 4 5.36 9.06 2.63
N GLU A 5 5.54 9.82 3.72
CA GLU A 5 5.25 9.36 5.08
C GLU A 5 3.76 9.01 5.26
N LEU A 6 2.87 9.82 4.68
CA LEU A 6 1.43 9.57 4.63
C LEU A 6 1.11 8.31 3.81
N LEU A 7 1.65 8.23 2.59
CA LEU A 7 1.44 7.10 1.68
C LEU A 7 1.80 5.77 2.38
N GLN A 8 2.99 5.70 2.99
CA GLN A 8 3.45 4.51 3.71
C GLN A 8 2.49 4.11 4.84
N ARG A 9 2.08 5.06 5.68
CA ARG A 9 1.25 4.76 6.86
C ARG A 9 -0.17 4.39 6.48
N ILE A 10 -0.77 5.07 5.50
CA ILE A 10 -2.11 4.75 5.00
C ILE A 10 -2.10 3.36 4.34
N GLN A 11 -1.07 3.04 3.54
CA GLN A 11 -0.87 1.71 2.96
C GLN A 11 -0.73 0.60 4.01
N LYS A 12 -0.05 0.89 5.12
CA LYS A 12 0.13 -0.05 6.23
C LYS A 12 -1.16 -0.24 7.01
N HIS A 13 -1.87 0.85 7.31
CA HIS A 13 -3.18 0.83 7.97
C HIS A 13 -4.18 0.00 7.17
N ARG A 14 -4.31 0.26 5.85
CA ARG A 14 -5.12 -0.54 4.92
C ARG A 14 -4.73 -2.02 4.94
N GLY A 15 -3.43 -2.31 4.94
CA GLY A 15 -2.92 -3.68 4.92
C GLY A 15 -3.23 -4.46 6.20
N LEU A 16 -3.22 -3.79 7.36
CA LEU A 16 -3.54 -4.41 8.65
C LEU A 16 -5.05 -4.60 8.85
N GLY A 17 -5.90 -3.77 8.28
CA GLY A 17 -7.35 -3.87 8.42
C GLY A 17 -8.01 -5.09 7.78
N GLY A 18 -7.24 -5.94 7.08
CA GLY A 18 -7.67 -7.28 6.69
C GLY A 18 -7.47 -8.34 7.79
N GLN A 19 -6.90 -7.98 8.94
CA GLN A 19 -6.62 -8.88 10.06
C GLN A 19 -7.54 -8.60 11.25
N SER A 20 -8.06 -9.65 11.87
CA SER A 20 -8.96 -9.57 13.03
C SER A 20 -8.25 -9.79 14.38
N GLY A 21 -6.93 -9.90 14.40
CA GLY A 21 -6.15 -10.11 15.63
C GLY A 21 -6.04 -8.84 16.49
N ALA A 22 -5.96 -9.00 17.81
CA ALA A 22 -5.73 -7.87 18.73
C ALA A 22 -4.44 -7.09 18.42
N PRO A 23 -3.29 -7.74 18.09
CA PRO A 23 -2.08 -7.02 17.71
C PRO A 23 -2.26 -6.14 16.46
N ALA A 24 -2.99 -6.62 15.46
CA ALA A 24 -3.24 -5.86 14.23
C ALA A 24 -4.12 -4.64 14.51
N ARG A 25 -5.18 -4.79 15.33
CA ARG A 25 -6.02 -3.66 15.75
C ARG A 25 -5.23 -2.59 16.50
N GLN A 26 -4.36 -2.99 17.43
CA GLN A 26 -3.51 -2.07 18.17
C GLN A 26 -2.56 -1.31 17.23
N GLN A 27 -1.96 -2.00 16.26
CA GLN A 27 -1.12 -1.37 15.25
C GLN A 27 -1.91 -0.41 14.34
N CYS A 28 -3.14 -0.74 13.95
CA CYS A 28 -4.00 0.18 13.21
C CYS A 28 -4.28 1.46 14.02
N GLN A 29 -4.61 1.33 15.30
CA GLN A 29 -4.88 2.48 16.17
C GLN A 29 -3.64 3.38 16.33
N ALA A 30 -2.46 2.79 16.51
CA ALA A 30 -1.20 3.52 16.56
C ALA A 30 -0.93 4.26 15.24
N LEU A 31 -1.08 3.58 14.10
CA LEU A 31 -0.92 4.20 12.78
C LEU A 31 -1.93 5.32 12.54
N ALA A 32 -3.17 5.17 12.99
CA ALA A 32 -4.18 6.20 12.86
C ALA A 32 -3.77 7.48 13.61
N ALA A 33 -3.23 7.34 14.83
CA ALA A 33 -2.71 8.46 15.59
C ALA A 33 -1.48 9.12 14.93
N GLU A 34 -0.58 8.32 14.36
CA GLU A 34 0.57 8.83 13.60
C GLU A 34 0.14 9.61 12.35
N ILE A 35 -0.85 9.10 11.59
CA ILE A 35 -1.39 9.80 10.42
C ILE A 35 -2.10 11.09 10.83
N ASP A 36 -2.87 11.07 11.93
CA ASP A 36 -3.49 12.27 12.49
C ASP A 36 -2.43 13.32 12.91
N ALA A 37 -1.27 12.89 13.41
CA ALA A 37 -0.15 13.79 13.70
C ALA A 37 0.45 14.38 12.42
N LEU A 38 0.74 13.57 11.40
CA LEU A 38 1.24 14.05 10.11
C LEU A 38 0.32 15.09 9.46
N TRP A 39 -1.00 14.89 9.57
CA TRP A 39 -1.98 15.87 9.07
C TRP A 39 -2.05 17.16 9.88
N ARG A 40 -1.76 17.12 11.18
CA ARG A 40 -1.69 18.34 12.01
C ARG A 40 -0.45 19.18 11.68
N ASP A 41 0.65 18.51 11.36
CA ASP A 41 1.92 19.16 11.06
C ASP A 41 2.06 19.52 9.56
N ALA A 42 1.07 19.15 8.75
CA ALA A 42 1.02 19.43 7.33
C ALA A 42 0.85 20.94 7.03
N PRO A 43 1.44 21.47 5.94
CA PRO A 43 1.18 22.83 5.51
C PRO A 43 -0.30 23.03 5.17
N ALA A 44 -0.79 24.25 5.40
CA ALA A 44 -2.16 24.62 5.08
C ALA A 44 -2.33 24.78 3.56
N GLU A 45 -2.65 23.67 2.90
CA GLU A 45 -2.85 23.60 1.45
C GLU A 45 -4.22 22.97 1.12
N PRO A 46 -5.04 23.60 0.25
CA PRO A 46 -6.39 23.11 -0.05
C PRO A 46 -6.44 21.66 -0.55
N ALA A 47 -5.41 21.22 -1.29
CA ALA A 47 -5.30 19.85 -1.77
C ALA A 47 -5.15 18.84 -0.61
N LEU A 48 -4.31 19.17 0.38
CA LEU A 48 -4.09 18.33 1.57
C LEU A 48 -5.32 18.32 2.48
N ASP A 49 -6.07 19.43 2.58
CA ASP A 49 -7.33 19.47 3.32
C ASP A 49 -8.40 18.53 2.75
N GLY A 50 -8.44 18.38 1.42
CA GLY A 50 -9.29 17.39 0.75
C GLY A 50 -8.94 15.96 1.18
N LEU A 51 -7.67 15.60 1.10
CA LEU A 51 -7.15 14.28 1.52
C LEU A 51 -7.41 14.02 3.01
N ARG A 52 -7.17 15.01 3.86
CA ARG A 52 -7.41 14.92 5.31
C ARG A 52 -8.88 14.65 5.62
N ARG A 53 -9.82 15.33 4.96
CA ARG A 53 -11.26 15.09 5.15
C ARG A 53 -11.66 13.68 4.77
N HIS A 54 -11.05 13.12 3.72
CA HIS A 54 -11.29 11.73 3.31
C HIS A 54 -10.66 10.72 4.29
N TRP A 55 -9.52 11.05 4.90
CA TRP A 55 -8.88 10.22 5.93
C TRP A 55 -9.71 10.10 7.23
N LEU A 56 -10.35 11.18 7.69
CA LEU A 56 -11.04 11.22 8.98
C LEU A 56 -12.05 10.07 9.25
N PRO A 57 -12.93 9.68 8.31
CA PRO A 57 -13.77 8.49 8.51
C PRO A 57 -12.97 7.18 8.48
N LEU A 58 -12.00 7.06 7.56
CA LEU A 58 -11.20 5.84 7.34
C LEU A 58 -10.34 5.44 8.54
N ARG A 59 -9.95 6.39 9.39
CA ARG A 59 -9.13 6.13 10.58
C ARG A 59 -9.74 5.13 11.57
N GLN A 60 -11.07 4.97 11.54
CA GLN A 60 -11.80 3.99 12.37
C GLN A 60 -12.25 2.76 11.57
N GLN A 61 -12.08 2.78 10.25
CA GLN A 61 -12.58 1.78 9.30
C GLN A 61 -11.41 1.16 8.53
N ALA A 62 -10.46 0.56 9.25
CA ALA A 62 -9.31 -0.08 8.62
C ALA A 62 -9.72 -1.20 7.64
N ASP A 63 -10.90 -1.79 7.83
CA ASP A 63 -11.50 -2.79 6.96
C ASP A 63 -12.06 -2.23 5.64
N ASP A 64 -12.30 -0.92 5.53
CA ASP A 64 -12.72 -0.25 4.29
C ASP A 64 -11.57 -0.14 3.29
N PHE A 65 -11.34 -1.24 2.58
CA PHE A 65 -10.27 -1.33 1.59
C PHE A 65 -10.40 -0.33 0.44
N ASP A 66 -11.62 -0.12 -0.05
CA ASP A 66 -11.87 0.68 -1.23
C ASP A 66 -11.72 2.16 -0.93
N GLY A 67 -12.23 2.62 0.23
CA GLY A 67 -12.01 3.98 0.70
C GLY A 67 -10.52 4.30 0.88
N HIS A 68 -9.74 3.36 1.44
CA HIS A 68 -8.28 3.52 1.48
C HIS A 68 -7.63 3.56 0.09
N CYS A 69 -8.09 2.74 -0.87
CA CYS A 69 -7.57 2.78 -2.22
C CYS A 69 -7.84 4.13 -2.90
N GLN A 70 -9.03 4.69 -2.72
CA GLN A 70 -9.38 6.00 -3.26
C GLN A 70 -8.54 7.11 -2.63
N LEU A 71 -8.34 7.10 -1.31
CA LEU A 71 -7.47 8.07 -0.64
C LEU A 71 -6.01 7.97 -1.12
N ILE A 72 -5.48 6.75 -1.27
CA ILE A 72 -4.13 6.54 -1.78
C ILE A 72 -4.01 7.02 -3.23
N GLU A 73 -5.01 6.77 -4.07
CA GLU A 73 -5.03 7.24 -5.45
C GLU A 73 -4.95 8.78 -5.51
N GLN A 74 -5.77 9.47 -4.74
CA GLN A 74 -5.76 10.94 -4.66
C GLN A 74 -4.41 11.47 -4.15
N LEU A 75 -3.78 10.78 -3.19
CA LEU A 75 -2.46 11.15 -2.70
C LEU A 75 -1.37 10.94 -3.77
N LEU A 76 -1.45 9.86 -4.56
CA LEU A 76 -0.53 9.59 -5.67
C LEU A 76 -0.68 10.61 -6.80
N GLU A 77 -1.91 11.01 -7.12
CA GLU A 77 -2.20 12.11 -8.05
C GLU A 77 -1.59 13.42 -7.55
N HIS A 78 -1.72 13.73 -6.26
CA HIS A 78 -1.11 14.92 -5.67
C HIS A 78 0.43 14.87 -5.75
N ILE A 79 1.06 13.73 -5.45
CA ILE A 79 2.52 13.55 -5.62
C ILE A 79 2.94 13.80 -7.08
N GLN A 80 2.16 13.30 -8.04
CA GLN A 80 2.43 13.52 -9.46
C GLN A 80 2.33 15.00 -9.86
N LEU A 81 1.34 15.73 -9.34
CA LEU A 81 1.21 17.16 -9.58
C LEU A 81 2.40 17.94 -9.02
N LEU A 82 2.85 17.62 -7.81
CA LEU A 82 4.04 18.23 -7.21
C LEU A 82 5.30 17.96 -8.05
N GLU A 83 5.48 16.73 -8.53
CA GLU A 83 6.61 16.41 -9.41
C GLU A 83 6.55 17.19 -10.74
N LEU A 84 5.39 17.32 -11.36
CA LEU A 84 5.22 18.11 -12.59
C LEU A 84 5.52 19.60 -12.37
N GLN A 85 5.11 20.15 -11.23
CA GLN A 85 5.43 21.54 -10.86
C GLN A 85 6.94 21.74 -10.68
N LEU A 86 7.65 20.76 -10.09
CA LEU A 86 9.10 20.78 -9.98
C LEU A 86 9.80 20.70 -11.34
N VAL A 87 9.27 19.92 -12.30
CA VAL A 87 9.78 19.89 -13.69
C VAL A 87 9.55 21.22 -14.41
N GLY A 88 8.46 21.93 -14.11
CA GLY A 88 8.27 23.29 -14.60
C GLY A 88 9.38 24.26 -14.14
N LEU A 89 10.09 23.92 -13.07
CA LEU A 89 11.17 24.71 -12.46
C LEU A 89 12.58 24.13 -12.72
N HIS A 90 12.69 22.84 -13.05
CA HIS A 90 13.94 22.11 -13.27
C HIS A 90 13.85 21.14 -14.47
N ALA A 91 14.94 20.96 -15.20
CA ALA A 91 14.91 20.42 -16.57
C ALA A 91 14.41 18.96 -16.74
N GLU A 92 14.33 18.13 -15.69
CA GLU A 92 13.98 16.71 -15.85
C GLU A 92 13.15 16.15 -14.68
N PRO A 93 12.18 15.25 -14.95
CA PRO A 93 11.43 14.53 -13.93
C PRO A 93 12.31 13.57 -13.14
N THR A 94 12.16 13.62 -11.82
CA THR A 94 12.91 12.77 -10.88
C THR A 94 12.44 11.31 -10.85
N GLY A 95 11.26 11.01 -11.39
CA GLY A 95 10.63 9.68 -11.38
C GLY A 95 9.93 9.29 -10.08
N ILE A 96 9.76 10.22 -9.13
CA ILE A 96 9.24 9.95 -7.79
C ILE A 96 7.79 9.44 -7.85
N ALA A 97 6.92 10.07 -8.64
CA ALA A 97 5.52 9.66 -8.73
C ALA A 97 5.39 8.24 -9.28
N ARG A 98 6.23 7.88 -10.26
CA ARG A 98 6.31 6.51 -10.78
C ARG A 98 6.73 5.53 -9.69
N ASP A 99 7.77 5.85 -8.92
CA ASP A 99 8.26 4.95 -7.87
C ASP A 99 7.21 4.77 -6.75
N CYS A 100 6.48 5.83 -6.40
CA CYS A 100 5.34 5.77 -5.47
C CYS A 100 4.19 4.89 -6.00
N ARG A 101 3.92 4.92 -7.30
CA ARG A 101 2.93 4.04 -7.95
C ARG A 101 3.39 2.58 -7.90
N GLU A 102 4.65 2.31 -8.21
CA GLU A 102 5.22 0.96 -8.12
C GLU A 102 5.21 0.45 -6.67
N LEU A 103 5.40 1.33 -5.68
CA LEU A 103 5.30 1.00 -4.25
C LEU A 103 3.85 0.63 -3.88
N GLU A 104 2.88 1.39 -4.39
CA GLU A 104 1.46 1.10 -4.17
C GLU A 104 1.03 -0.24 -4.75
N GLU A 105 1.58 -0.69 -5.87
CA GLU A 105 1.26 -2.02 -6.40
C GLU A 105 1.61 -3.13 -5.41
N LEU A 106 2.77 -3.04 -4.74
CA LEU A 106 3.15 -3.99 -3.69
C LEU A 106 2.26 -3.85 -2.45
N ALA A 107 1.98 -2.62 -2.02
CA ALA A 107 1.13 -2.37 -0.86
C ALA A 107 -0.31 -2.83 -1.08
N ARG A 108 -0.83 -2.69 -2.31
CA ARG A 108 -2.15 -3.17 -2.71
C ARG A 108 -2.20 -4.69 -2.77
N LEU A 109 -1.15 -5.32 -3.32
CA LEU A 109 -1.01 -6.77 -3.30
C LEU A 109 -1.07 -7.29 -1.87
N ARG A 110 -0.38 -6.62 -0.94
CA ARG A 110 -0.44 -6.96 0.50
C ARG A 110 -1.86 -6.86 1.04
N GLY A 111 -2.55 -5.75 0.85
CA GLY A 111 -3.91 -5.58 1.38
C GLY A 111 -4.90 -6.61 0.82
N LEU A 112 -4.83 -6.91 -0.48
CA LEU A 112 -5.64 -7.94 -1.11
C LEU A 112 -5.32 -9.33 -0.59
N ALA A 113 -4.04 -9.67 -0.46
CA ALA A 113 -3.60 -10.99 -0.03
C ALA A 113 -4.05 -11.29 1.41
N VAL A 114 -3.88 -10.32 2.31
CA VAL A 114 -4.32 -10.42 3.71
C VAL A 114 -5.83 -10.69 3.79
N ARG A 115 -6.65 -9.98 3.01
CA ARG A 115 -8.11 -10.16 2.98
C ARG A 115 -8.52 -11.49 2.37
N GLY A 116 -7.88 -11.87 1.25
CA GLY A 116 -8.12 -13.17 0.62
C GLY A 116 -7.81 -14.32 1.58
N ALA A 117 -6.75 -14.18 2.37
CA ALA A 117 -6.32 -15.16 3.36
C ALA A 117 -7.24 -15.24 4.60
N GLY A 118 -8.13 -14.25 4.80
CA GLY A 118 -9.07 -14.21 5.92
C GLY A 118 -10.27 -15.17 5.76
N ALA A 119 -10.43 -15.79 4.59
CA ALA A 119 -11.53 -16.69 4.29
C ALA A 119 -11.03 -18.14 4.11
N ALA A 120 -11.93 -19.12 4.28
CA ALA A 120 -11.61 -20.54 4.05
C ALA A 120 -11.21 -20.83 2.59
N ARG A 121 -11.76 -20.04 1.66
CA ARG A 121 -11.40 -20.00 0.24
C ARG A 121 -11.24 -18.54 -0.17
N CYS A 122 -10.25 -18.24 -1.01
CA CYS A 122 -10.07 -16.89 -1.52
C CYS A 122 -11.32 -16.48 -2.33
N PRO A 123 -12.02 -15.39 -1.96
CA PRO A 123 -13.18 -14.92 -2.71
C PRO A 123 -12.82 -14.62 -4.16
N LEU A 124 -13.68 -15.04 -5.11
CA LEU A 124 -13.41 -14.91 -6.54
C LEU A 124 -13.03 -13.47 -6.97
N PRO A 125 -13.70 -12.39 -6.52
CA PRO A 125 -13.29 -11.03 -6.87
C PRO A 125 -11.85 -10.71 -6.44
N LEU A 126 -11.45 -11.13 -5.23
CA LEU A 126 -10.09 -10.94 -4.73
C LEU A 126 -9.09 -11.81 -5.48
N GLN A 127 -9.45 -13.06 -5.80
CA GLN A 127 -8.62 -13.97 -6.57
C GLN A 127 -8.30 -13.40 -7.96
N VAL A 128 -9.29 -12.81 -8.65
CA VAL A 128 -9.09 -12.14 -9.95
C VAL A 128 -8.15 -10.95 -9.83
N GLN A 129 -8.37 -10.08 -8.83
CA GLN A 129 -7.52 -8.91 -8.60
C GLN A 129 -6.08 -9.31 -8.24
N LEU A 130 -5.91 -10.32 -7.40
CA LEU A 130 -4.60 -10.88 -7.05
C LEU A 130 -3.88 -11.43 -8.27
N ARG A 131 -4.56 -12.21 -9.13
CA ARG A 131 -3.97 -12.73 -10.37
C ARG A 131 -3.55 -11.61 -11.31
N TYR A 132 -4.41 -10.62 -11.52
CA TYR A 132 -4.10 -9.48 -12.37
C TYR A 132 -2.87 -8.70 -11.85
N LEU A 133 -2.82 -8.42 -10.55
CA LEU A 133 -1.71 -7.68 -9.96
C LEU A 133 -0.40 -8.50 -9.96
N SER A 134 -0.48 -9.79 -9.68
CA SER A 134 0.66 -10.72 -9.81
C SER A 134 1.22 -10.73 -11.23
N LEU A 135 0.36 -10.74 -12.26
CA LEU A 135 0.78 -10.66 -13.67
C LEU A 135 1.49 -9.35 -13.98
N ARG A 136 0.95 -8.21 -13.52
CA ARG A 136 1.58 -6.89 -13.71
C ARG A 136 2.95 -6.78 -13.05
N LEU A 137 3.15 -7.47 -11.93
CA LEU A 137 4.41 -7.48 -11.18
C LEU A 137 5.45 -8.46 -11.76
N GLN A 138 5.10 -9.34 -12.72
CA GLN A 138 6.04 -10.32 -13.30
C GLN A 138 7.31 -9.71 -13.91
N PRO A 139 7.26 -8.61 -14.69
CA PRO A 139 8.48 -8.01 -15.25
C PRO A 139 9.46 -7.48 -14.18
N ARG A 140 8.93 -7.14 -13.01
CA ARG A 140 9.74 -6.77 -11.84
C ARG A 140 10.25 -8.00 -11.11
N ALA A 141 9.40 -9.00 -10.91
CA ALA A 141 9.73 -10.27 -10.29
C ALA A 141 10.88 -11.00 -11.02
N ALA A 142 10.92 -10.92 -12.35
CA ALA A 142 12.01 -11.47 -13.17
C ALA A 142 13.41 -10.92 -12.79
N ARG A 143 13.47 -9.72 -12.20
CA ARG A 143 14.70 -9.05 -11.76
C ARG A 143 14.89 -9.08 -10.25
N GLN A 144 13.87 -9.51 -9.49
CA GLN A 144 13.84 -9.46 -8.03
C GLN A 144 13.39 -10.81 -7.47
N SER A 145 14.35 -11.66 -7.12
CA SER A 145 14.11 -13.04 -6.67
C SER A 145 13.27 -13.11 -5.38
N SER A 146 13.29 -12.08 -4.55
CA SER A 146 12.43 -11.96 -3.36
C SER A 146 10.96 -11.78 -3.75
N LEU A 147 10.66 -10.88 -4.68
CA LEU A 147 9.31 -10.67 -5.21
C LEU A 147 8.81 -11.91 -5.95
N ALA A 148 9.62 -12.54 -6.79
CA ALA A 148 9.24 -13.78 -7.48
C ALA A 148 8.82 -14.89 -6.50
N ARG A 149 9.58 -15.09 -5.42
CA ARG A 149 9.24 -16.05 -4.36
C ARG A 149 7.95 -15.69 -3.62
N ALA A 150 7.73 -14.40 -3.35
CA ALA A 150 6.49 -13.96 -2.72
C ALA A 150 5.27 -14.20 -3.62
N LEU A 151 5.37 -13.88 -4.91
CA LEU A 151 4.28 -14.13 -5.87
C LEU A 151 3.98 -15.62 -6.01
N ASP A 152 5.01 -16.47 -6.11
CA ASP A 152 4.85 -17.91 -6.18
C ASP A 152 4.22 -18.50 -4.88
N SER A 153 4.63 -17.99 -3.72
CA SER A 153 4.00 -18.35 -2.44
C SER A 153 2.52 -18.00 -2.39
N LEU A 154 2.14 -16.79 -2.81
CA LEU A 154 0.72 -16.39 -2.91
C LEU A 154 -0.03 -17.26 -3.92
N GLN A 155 0.59 -17.61 -5.04
CA GLN A 155 -0.01 -18.46 -6.05
C GLN A 155 -0.37 -19.83 -5.47
N ARG A 156 0.60 -20.49 -4.82
CA ARG A 156 0.46 -21.86 -4.28
C ARG A 156 -0.40 -21.97 -3.03
N GLN A 157 -0.45 -20.92 -2.21
CA GLN A 157 -1.09 -20.98 -0.88
C GLN A 157 -2.39 -20.18 -0.77
N LEU A 158 -2.62 -19.20 -1.64
CA LEU A 158 -3.78 -18.32 -1.57
C LEU A 158 -4.64 -18.35 -2.84
N ILE A 159 -4.01 -18.23 -4.01
CA ILE A 159 -4.73 -17.99 -5.27
C ILE A 159 -5.24 -19.28 -5.89
N ASP A 160 -4.39 -20.28 -6.13
CA ASP A 160 -4.79 -21.51 -6.81
C ASP A 160 -5.42 -22.61 -5.95
N PRO A 161 -5.07 -22.77 -4.66
CA PRO A 161 -5.56 -23.92 -3.93
C PRO A 161 -7.07 -23.81 -3.67
N PRO A 162 -7.78 -24.95 -3.58
CA PRO A 162 -9.21 -24.99 -3.31
C PRO A 162 -9.57 -24.54 -1.88
N ARG A 163 -8.58 -24.39 -1.01
CA ARG A 163 -8.66 -23.82 0.34
C ARG A 163 -7.44 -22.94 0.57
N VAL A 164 -7.60 -21.86 1.32
CA VAL A 164 -6.48 -21.00 1.72
C VAL A 164 -5.56 -21.77 2.67
N LEU A 165 -4.25 -21.69 2.43
CA LEU A 165 -3.20 -22.39 3.17
C LEU A 165 -2.23 -21.44 3.89
N ILE A 166 -2.42 -20.12 3.74
CA ILE A 166 -1.59 -19.07 4.35
C ILE A 166 -2.46 -18.15 5.20
N ALA A 167 -2.03 -17.80 6.40
CA ALA A 167 -2.76 -16.91 7.28
C ALA A 167 -2.62 -15.43 6.86
N PRO A 168 -3.58 -14.57 7.20
CA PRO A 168 -3.50 -13.12 6.92
C PRO A 168 -2.20 -12.46 7.42
N ALA A 169 -1.74 -12.82 8.63
CA ALA A 169 -0.52 -12.28 9.21
C ALA A 169 0.75 -12.73 8.45
N GLU A 170 0.73 -13.93 7.88
CA GLU A 170 1.81 -14.46 7.06
C GLU A 170 1.86 -13.75 5.70
N CYS A 171 0.71 -13.48 5.06
CA CYS A 171 0.65 -12.63 3.86
C CYS A 171 1.20 -11.22 4.13
N PHE A 172 0.83 -10.63 5.26
CA PHE A 172 1.34 -9.31 5.65
C PHE A 172 2.87 -9.32 5.83
N SER A 173 3.39 -10.34 6.52
CA SER A 173 4.83 -10.50 6.78
C SER A 173 5.61 -10.84 5.52
N LEU A 174 5.05 -11.62 4.59
CA LEU A 174 5.65 -12.01 3.32
C LEU A 174 5.96 -10.79 2.43
N LEU A 175 5.06 -9.80 2.41
CA LEU A 175 5.12 -8.68 1.48
C LEU A 175 5.71 -7.40 2.07
N THR A 176 5.70 -7.26 3.39
CA THR A 176 6.23 -6.06 4.08
C THR A 176 7.70 -5.78 3.76
N PRO A 177 8.62 -6.77 3.77
CA PRO A 177 10.02 -6.54 3.43
C PRO A 177 10.23 -5.96 2.02
N LEU A 178 9.41 -6.36 1.04
CA LEU A 178 9.50 -5.86 -0.35
C LEU A 178 9.10 -4.38 -0.44
N ILE A 179 8.09 -3.98 0.35
CA ILE A 179 7.62 -2.59 0.45
C ILE A 179 8.68 -1.75 1.17
N ASP A 180 9.22 -2.26 2.28
CA ASP A 180 10.23 -1.54 3.07
C ASP A 180 11.54 -1.35 2.29
N GLU A 181 11.97 -2.35 1.51
CA GLU A 181 13.13 -2.24 0.62
C GLU A 181 12.95 -1.13 -0.41
N GLN A 182 11.81 -1.13 -1.13
CA GLN A 182 11.54 -0.10 -2.13
C GLN A 182 11.40 1.29 -1.52
N LEU A 183 10.77 1.39 -0.35
CA LEU A 183 10.67 2.65 0.39
C LEU A 183 12.05 3.16 0.81
N GLY A 184 12.96 2.28 1.23
CA GLY A 184 14.34 2.62 1.55
C GLY A 184 15.07 3.24 0.35
N GLN A 185 14.95 2.61 -0.83
CA GLN A 185 15.53 3.13 -2.07
C GLN A 185 14.94 4.49 -2.46
N LEU A 186 13.62 4.67 -2.30
CA LEU A 186 12.95 5.93 -2.58
C LEU A 186 13.40 7.05 -1.64
N ARG A 187 13.52 6.76 -0.33
CA ARG A 187 14.02 7.72 0.66
C ARG A 187 15.47 8.13 0.39
N GLN A 188 16.33 7.19 -0.02
CA GLN A 188 17.71 7.51 -0.37
C GLN A 188 17.84 8.48 -1.55
N ARG A 189 16.87 8.46 -2.48
CA ARG A 189 16.83 9.39 -3.62
C ARG A 189 16.25 10.77 -3.30
N LEU A 190 15.49 10.87 -2.21
CA LEU A 190 14.86 12.10 -1.74
C LEU A 190 15.71 12.87 -0.73
N ASN A 191 16.77 12.24 -0.21
CA ASN A 191 17.79 12.83 0.65
C ASN A 191 18.95 13.37 -0.20
#